data_AF-A0A8C3HL13-F1
#
_entry.id   AF-A0A8C3HL13-F1
#
_cell.length_a   1.000
_cell.length_b   1.000
_cell.length_c   1.000
_cell.angle_alpha   90.00
_cell.angle_beta   90.00
_cell.angle_gamma   90.00
#
_symmetry.space_group_name_H-M   'P 1'
#
loop_
_entity.id
_entity.type
_entity.pdbx_description
1 polymer ?
#
loop_
_entity_poly.entity_id
_entity_poly.type
_entity_poly.pdbx_seq_one_letter_code
_entity_poly.pdbx_strand_id
1 'polypeptide(L)'
;MCVYISQYMFHSLSARIFGEIVRPTDNKSMKVDPPHNTYFTLMKKLRFFGLYRDEHEDFKEEMRWLKKLRSKGKPKKGEGERATEKK
;
A
#
# COMPACT_ATOMS: atom_id res chain seq x y z
N MET A 1 -18.03 8.93 40.54
CA MET A 1 -18.53 9.41 39.23
C MET A 1 -17.71 10.55 38.63
N CYS A 2 -17.38 11.61 39.38
CA CYS A 2 -16.59 12.76 38.86
C CYS A 2 -15.21 12.38 38.26
N VAL A 3 -14.48 11.46 38.89
CA VAL A 3 -13.15 11.01 38.44
C VAL A 3 -13.18 10.25 37.10
N TYR A 4 -14.28 9.54 36.82
CA TYR A 4 -14.44 8.76 35.58
C TYR A 4 -14.76 9.68 34.39
N ILE A 5 -15.53 10.73 34.64
CA ILE A 5 -15.91 11.74 33.65
C ILE A 5 -14.67 12.57 33.25
N SER A 6 -13.81 12.92 34.21
CA SER A 6 -12.58 13.67 33.91
C SER A 6 -11.53 12.83 33.15
N GLN A 7 -11.36 11.55 33.50
CA GLN A 7 -10.47 10.63 32.76
C GLN A 7 -10.91 10.42 31.31
N TYR A 8 -12.22 10.23 31.08
CA TYR A 8 -12.76 10.06 29.73
C TYR A 8 -12.60 11.33 28.88
N MET A 9 -12.84 12.49 29.48
CA MET A 9 -12.69 13.78 28.81
C MET A 9 -11.23 14.06 28.43
N PHE A 10 -10.27 13.76 29.32
CA PHE A 10 -8.84 13.92 29.07
C PHE A 10 -8.38 13.03 27.90
N HIS A 11 -8.75 11.75 27.90
CA HIS A 11 -8.38 10.81 26.84
C HIS A 11 -8.97 11.21 25.47
N SER A 12 -10.22 11.70 25.47
CA SER A 12 -10.89 12.16 24.25
C SER A 12 -10.24 13.43 23.68
N LEU A 13 -9.83 14.36 24.56
CA LEU A 13 -9.16 15.59 24.17
C LEU A 13 -7.74 15.31 23.66
N SER A 14 -6.97 14.46 24.33
CA SER A 14 -5.63 14.08 23.87
C SER A 14 -5.65 13.42 22.51
N ALA A 15 -6.57 12.45 22.30
CA ALA A 15 -6.72 11.77 21.01
C ALA A 15 -7.06 12.77 19.89
N ARG A 16 -7.90 13.78 20.18
CA ARG A 16 -8.26 14.82 19.20
C ARG A 16 -7.10 15.75 18.86
N ILE A 17 -6.25 16.09 19.83
CA ILE A 17 -5.07 16.96 19.63
C ILE A 17 -4.02 16.25 18.76
N PHE A 18 -3.79 14.95 18.97
CA PHE A 18 -2.79 14.18 18.25
C PHE A 18 -3.30 13.49 16.98
N GLY A 19 -4.59 13.66 16.64
CA GLY A 19 -5.18 13.07 15.44
C GLY A 19 -5.44 11.56 15.53
N GLU A 20 -5.49 11.02 16.75
CA GLU A 20 -5.81 9.62 17.03
C GLU A 20 -7.33 9.37 17.07
N ILE A 21 -7.73 8.10 17.12
CA ILE A 21 -9.14 7.69 17.08
C ILE A 21 -9.82 8.03 18.41
N VAL A 22 -10.73 9.01 18.39
CA VAL A 22 -11.44 9.50 19.59
C VAL A 22 -12.54 8.55 20.09
N ARG A 23 -13.11 7.73 19.19
CA ARG A 23 -14.21 6.82 19.53
C ARG A 23 -13.65 5.48 20.03
N PRO A 24 -14.19 4.90 21.11
CA PRO A 24 -13.83 3.53 21.48
C PRO A 24 -14.22 2.63 20.32
N THR A 25 -13.21 2.05 19.67
CA THR A 25 -13.38 1.20 18.49
C THR A 25 -12.82 -0.18 18.80
N ASP A 26 -13.48 -1.19 18.24
CA ASP A 26 -13.06 -2.58 18.39
C ASP A 26 -11.72 -2.80 17.67
N ASN A 27 -10.88 -3.71 18.17
CA ASN A 27 -9.58 -4.02 17.56
C ASN A 27 -9.66 -4.44 16.08
N LYS A 28 -10.81 -4.98 15.64
CA LYS A 28 -11.09 -5.31 14.22
C LYS A 28 -11.30 -4.04 13.38
N SER A 29 -12.03 -3.08 13.93
CA SER A 29 -12.36 -1.80 13.30
C SER A 29 -11.15 -0.88 13.19
N MET A 30 -10.14 -1.05 14.05
CA MET A 30 -8.84 -0.37 13.93
C MET A 30 -7.98 -0.88 12.77
N LYS A 31 -8.26 -2.08 12.24
CA LYS A 31 -7.52 -2.72 11.14
C LYS A 31 -8.41 -2.88 9.90
N VAL A 32 -9.13 -1.81 9.55
CA VAL A 32 -9.90 -1.76 8.30
C VAL A 32 -9.03 -1.05 7.27
N ASP A 33 -8.21 -1.83 6.58
CA ASP A 33 -7.57 -1.37 5.35
C ASP A 33 -8.66 -1.23 4.26
N PRO A 34 -8.64 -0.15 3.45
CA PRO A 34 -9.46 -0.09 2.25
C PRO A 34 -9.24 -1.35 1.41
N PRO A 35 -10.26 -1.86 0.68
CA PRO A 35 -10.11 -3.06 -0.16
C PRO A 35 -9.15 -2.79 -1.33
N HIS A 36 -7.84 -2.80 -1.08
CA HIS A 36 -6.83 -2.33 -2.02
C HIS A 36 -6.80 -3.16 -3.30
N ASN A 37 -7.04 -4.47 -3.19
CA ASN A 37 -7.06 -5.38 -4.33
C ASN A 37 -8.21 -5.07 -5.30
N THR A 38 -9.36 -4.60 -4.81
CA THR A 38 -10.50 -4.27 -5.70
C THR A 38 -10.20 -3.02 -6.52
N TYR A 39 -9.67 -1.97 -5.88
CA TYR A 39 -9.28 -0.75 -6.59
C TYR A 39 -8.12 -0.98 -7.56
N PHE A 40 -7.09 -1.72 -7.13
CA PHE A 40 -5.93 -2.01 -7.98
C PHE A 40 -6.29 -2.79 -9.24
N THR A 41 -7.14 -3.82 -9.11
CA THR A 41 -7.58 -4.61 -10.25
C THR A 41 -8.51 -3.82 -11.18
N LEU A 42 -9.38 -2.99 -10.62
CA LEU A 42 -10.26 -2.10 -11.38
C LEU A 42 -9.45 -1.10 -12.21
N MET A 43 -8.55 -0.33 -11.58
CA MET A 43 -7.76 0.69 -12.27
C MET A 43 -6.84 0.12 -13.35
N LYS A 44 -6.29 -1.09 -13.12
CA LYS A 44 -5.56 -1.82 -14.16
C LYS A 44 -6.43 -2.20 -15.35
N LYS A 45 -7.64 -2.72 -15.12
CA LYS A 45 -8.58 -3.04 -16.20
C LYS A 45 -8.94 -1.80 -17.01
N LEU A 46 -9.21 -0.67 -16.34
CA LEU A 46 -9.48 0.60 -17.03
C LEU A 46 -8.28 1.04 -17.88
N ARG A 47 -7.03 0.87 -17.40
CA ARG A 47 -5.82 1.12 -18.19
C ARG A 47 -5.74 0.23 -19.43
N PHE A 48 -6.01 -1.06 -19.30
CA PHE A 48 -6.01 -1.99 -20.43
C PHE A 48 -7.06 -1.65 -21.50
N PHE A 49 -8.23 -1.14 -21.09
CA PHE A 49 -9.27 -0.66 -22.01
C PHE A 49 -9.01 0.76 -22.54
N GLY A 50 -7.94 1.43 -22.12
CA GLY A 50 -7.63 2.80 -22.52
C GLY A 50 -8.56 3.86 -21.92
N LEU A 51 -9.39 3.51 -20.93
CA LEU A 51 -10.30 4.44 -20.26
C LEU A 51 -9.61 5.23 -19.14
N TYR A 52 -8.43 4.79 -18.71
CA TYR A 52 -7.63 5.45 -17.68
C TYR A 52 -6.15 5.51 -18.07
N ARG A 53 -5.54 6.68 -17.88
CA ARG A 53 -4.10 6.91 -18.09
C ARG A 53 -3.39 6.95 -16.75
N ASP A 54 -2.43 6.06 -16.54
CA ASP A 54 -1.60 5.98 -15.34
C ASP A 54 -0.16 6.37 -15.67
N GLU A 55 0.15 7.67 -15.53
CA GLU A 55 1.47 8.21 -15.85
C GLU A 55 2.59 7.59 -15.00
N HIS A 56 2.26 7.17 -13.77
CA HIS A 56 3.23 6.56 -12.87
C HIS A 56 3.58 5.12 -13.31
N GLU A 57 2.60 4.35 -13.79
CA GLU A 57 2.90 3.05 -14.42
C GLU A 57 3.66 3.20 -15.74
N ASP A 58 3.32 4.19 -16.56
CA ASP A 58 4.02 4.48 -17.82
C ASP A 58 5.52 4.74 -17.56
N PHE A 59 5.84 5.59 -16.59
CA PHE A 59 7.22 5.86 -16.17
C PHE A 59 7.94 4.60 -15.67
N LYS A 60 7.27 3.77 -14.87
CA LYS A 60 7.85 2.52 -14.38
C LYS A 60 8.10 1.51 -15.49
N GLU A 61 7.28 1.49 -16.53
CA GLU A 61 7.46 0.65 -17.72
C GLU A 61 8.65 1.11 -18.56
N GLU A 62 8.78 2.42 -18.78
CA GLU A 62 9.94 3.02 -19.44
C GLU A 62 11.25 2.70 -18.69
N MET A 63 11.25 2.86 -17.36
CA MET A 63 12.42 2.53 -16.54
C MET A 63 12.77 1.04 -16.57
N ARG A 64 11.75 0.16 -16.63
CA ARG A 64 11.97 -1.29 -16.80
C ARG A 64 12.57 -1.59 -18.17
N TRP A 65 12.12 -0.90 -19.21
CA TRP A 65 12.62 -1.06 -20.57
C TRP A 65 14.09 -0.63 -20.68
N LEU A 66 14.46 0.54 -20.16
CA LEU A 66 15.85 1.01 -20.11
C LEU A 66 16.77 0.06 -19.32
N LYS A 67 16.29 -0.49 -18.20
CA LYS A 67 17.05 -1.49 -17.43
C LYS A 67 17.31 -2.75 -18.26
N LYS A 68 16.35 -3.18 -19.07
CA LYS A 68 16.49 -4.34 -19.96
C LYS A 68 17.51 -4.08 -21.07
N LEU A 69 17.50 -2.89 -21.67
CA LEU A 69 18.50 -2.48 -22.67
C LEU A 69 19.93 -2.47 -22.09
N ARG A 70 20.07 -2.05 -20.83
CA ARG A 70 21.35 -2.10 -20.10
C ARG A 70 21.73 -3.52 -19.64
N SER A 71 20.98 -4.54 -20.03
CA SER A 71 21.14 -5.94 -19.58
C SER A 71 21.07 -6.12 -18.06
N LYS A 72 20.51 -5.15 -17.33
CA LYS A 72 20.22 -5.20 -15.89
C LYS A 72 18.74 -5.46 -15.63
N GLY A 73 18.11 -6.21 -16.53
CA GLY A 73 16.75 -6.69 -16.38
C GLY A 73 16.64 -7.71 -15.25
N LYS A 74 15.42 -7.96 -14.77
CA LYS A 74 15.20 -9.04 -13.80
C LYS A 74 15.54 -10.37 -14.49
N PRO A 75 16.39 -11.23 -13.90
CA PRO A 75 16.68 -12.55 -14.45
C PRO A 75 15.41 -13.40 -14.46
N LYS A 76 15.35 -14.41 -15.34
CA LYS A 76 14.23 -15.35 -15.31
C LYS A 76 14.26 -16.09 -13.98
N LYS A 77 13.07 -16.45 -13.49
CA LYS A 77 12.92 -17.17 -12.22
C LYS A 77 13.68 -18.50 -12.31
N GLY A 78 14.69 -18.68 -11.46
CA GLY A 78 15.55 -19.86 -11.44
C GLY A 78 16.92 -19.69 -12.12
N GLU A 79 17.17 -18.57 -12.79
CA GLU A 79 18.46 -18.24 -13.43
C GLU A 79 19.26 -17.19 -12.63
N GLY A 80 18.90 -16.97 -11.36
CA GLY A 80 19.68 -16.08 -10.51
C GLY A 80 21.06 -16.68 -10.23
N GLU A 81 22.04 -15.84 -9.94
CA GLU A 81 23.44 -16.25 -9.69
C GLU A 81 23.54 -17.38 -8.64
N ARG A 82 22.71 -17.34 -7.60
CA ARG A 82 22.62 -18.36 -6.55
C ARG A 82 22.03 -19.71 -6.99
N ALA A 83 21.32 -19.75 -8.11
CA ALA A 83 20.70 -20.97 -8.64
C ALA A 83 21.63 -21.71 -9.62
N THR A 84 22.55 -20.99 -10.28
CA THR A 84 23.59 -21.57 -11.14
C THR A 84 24.71 -22.24 -10.34
N GLU A 85 25.01 -21.76 -9.13
CA GLU A 85 26.06 -22.31 -8.25
C GLU A 85 25.75 -23.71 -7.67
N LYS A 86 24.50 -24.19 -7.78
CA LYS A 86 24.06 -25.48 -7.23
C LYS A 86 24.01 -26.63 -8.25
N LYS A 87 24.63 -26.47 -9.42
CA LYS A 87 24.81 -27.53 -10.43
C LYS A 87 26.29 -27.89 -10.54
#